data_AF-A0A964EQM4-F1
#
_entry.id   AF-A0A964EQM4-F1
#
_cell.length_a   1.000
_cell.length_b   1.000
_cell.length_c   1.000
_cell.angle_alpha   90.00
_cell.angle_beta   90.00
_cell.angle_gamma   90.00
#
_symmetry.space_group_name_H-M   'P 1'
#
loop_
_entity.id
_entity.type
_entity.pdbx_description
1 polymer ?
#
loop_
_entity_poly.entity_id
_entity_poly.type
_entity_poly.pdbx_seq_one_letter_code
_entity_poly.pdbx_strand_id
1 'polypeptide(L)'
;MLQTAPRRKLRVSRPDPGVPGVPGVPGVPGVPGVSGARLPRRARAVCLTALVAFALSPAAACDSTATIFPVTILFRELQVISAYPAKKNADGSWSRECSGTDSDGFLLNTAFVSTTRAVKGSSSVDNDNSIRPGDVVSFRVVGREDDPESIQLGNEENYSLTLDCIDPLPDGPGIPDNACSGATGGINDAVVFNSFQEDKRSLTRDGALNNGHNIMILVDQSGSTQGLVDKDTLREGDPQIVGANIPTNFGDIASDQPNLRHTAVKSFIRTLNEADRVGVLAFGEGLPGQHLVVPCAYDQKPGTVDGDLETCFGRNRQFWIPDPPKTGGISDLGGGKTGRANLWQAVAKSYQFLVNQGDLVRTNHIVVITDGPDTCTFSTDFTECQTPCSTTDYQDVLDLINANEANPNGVPVHVHFVQFESEGYPGRDPRQVEISCLTEGHYQYINTNDLSNTQTDARLQPMEQAMTNVRLSLMGVWQFAIDSAGYASDGAPPLGTPKGSLYALSGTINVLGSAKITSNGQNKPVTFGVGLGDGAASAPAWDRRPTVRKPCSGATDCGAPGASSNSCQVICSEETLLCPAGATGVSRPDTAPCTFEAGGSGQCCGGTCEPTNQLCPACAP
;
A
#
# COMPACT_ATOMS: atom_id res chain seq x y z
N MET A 1 -9.25 -7.43 57.55
CA MET A 1 -10.34 -6.50 57.94
C MET A 1 -10.65 -5.67 56.69
N LEU A 2 -11.86 -5.49 56.18
CA LEU A 2 -13.20 -6.06 56.48
C LEU A 2 -13.54 -7.09 55.36
N GLN A 3 -14.33 -8.17 55.50
CA GLN A 3 -15.72 -8.38 55.96
C GLN A 3 -16.86 -8.00 54.98
N THR A 4 -17.01 -8.84 53.94
CA THR A 4 -18.24 -9.57 53.53
C THR A 4 -19.66 -8.96 53.66
N ALA A 5 -20.44 -8.98 52.56
CA ALA A 5 -21.79 -9.61 52.50
C ALA A 5 -22.38 -9.68 51.05
N PRO A 6 -23.18 -10.70 50.65
CA PRO A 6 -23.71 -10.85 49.27
C PRO A 6 -25.25 -10.85 49.11
N ARG A 7 -25.73 -10.66 47.86
CA ARG A 7 -27.13 -10.88 47.39
C ARG A 7 -27.13 -11.19 45.86
N ARG A 8 -28.08 -11.91 45.25
CA ARG A 8 -29.00 -13.01 45.68
C ARG A 8 -29.51 -13.73 44.40
N LYS A 9 -29.83 -15.03 44.46
CA LYS A 9 -30.31 -15.83 43.30
C LYS A 9 -31.71 -15.41 42.81
N LEU A 10 -31.96 -15.63 41.51
CA LEU A 10 -33.27 -15.95 40.94
C LEU A 10 -33.11 -17.04 39.85
N ARG A 11 -34.09 -17.95 39.71
CA ARG A 11 -34.00 -19.15 38.85
C ARG A 11 -35.40 -19.67 38.49
N VAL A 12 -35.80 -19.51 37.22
CA VAL A 12 -37.09 -19.96 36.64
C VAL A 12 -36.87 -20.15 35.13
N SER A 13 -37.41 -21.14 34.39
CA SER A 13 -37.71 -22.55 34.67
C SER A 13 -37.89 -23.27 33.31
N ARG A 14 -37.54 -24.57 33.18
CA ARG A 14 -37.85 -25.37 31.98
C ARG A 14 -39.35 -25.68 31.86
N PRO A 15 -39.79 -26.11 30.67
CA PRO A 15 -40.53 -27.37 30.54
C PRO A 15 -39.80 -28.41 29.66
N ASP A 16 -39.79 -29.66 30.12
CA ASP A 16 -39.54 -30.88 29.32
C ASP A 16 -40.90 -31.63 29.15
N PRO A 17 -40.99 -32.88 28.63
CA PRO A 17 -40.98 -33.23 27.19
C PRO A 17 -42.24 -34.02 26.73
N GLY A 18 -42.35 -34.37 25.44
CA GLY A 18 -43.43 -35.22 24.90
C GLY A 18 -43.08 -35.95 23.58
N VAL A 19 -43.35 -37.27 23.51
CA VAL A 19 -42.90 -38.30 22.52
C VAL A 19 -43.86 -39.52 22.63
N PRO A 20 -44.08 -40.47 21.66
CA PRO A 20 -43.68 -40.62 20.23
C PRO A 20 -44.85 -40.86 19.22
N GLY A 21 -44.55 -41.08 17.92
CA GLY A 21 -45.45 -41.68 16.91
C GLY A 21 -44.76 -42.00 15.55
N VAL A 22 -44.97 -43.20 14.97
CA VAL A 22 -44.16 -43.85 13.88
C VAL A 22 -45.03 -44.95 13.18
N PRO A 23 -44.80 -45.50 11.94
CA PRO A 23 -44.09 -45.11 10.69
C PRO A 23 -45.00 -45.06 9.41
N GLY A 24 -44.46 -44.85 8.18
CA GLY A 24 -45.21 -45.01 6.90
C GLY A 24 -44.41 -44.90 5.57
N VAL A 25 -43.93 -46.03 5.03
CA VAL A 25 -43.05 -46.25 3.85
C VAL A 25 -43.90 -46.58 2.57
N PRO A 26 -43.46 -46.59 1.27
CA PRO A 26 -42.61 -45.71 0.42
C PRO A 26 -43.22 -45.35 -0.99
N GLY A 27 -42.49 -44.62 -1.86
CA GLY A 27 -42.04 -45.21 -3.16
C GLY A 27 -42.49 -44.68 -4.56
N VAL A 28 -41.48 -44.20 -5.34
CA VAL A 28 -41.23 -44.42 -6.81
C VAL A 28 -42.20 -43.79 -7.88
N PRO A 29 -41.95 -43.81 -9.23
CA PRO A 29 -42.03 -42.57 -10.05
C PRO A 29 -42.86 -42.67 -11.37
N GLY A 30 -42.85 -41.63 -12.23
CA GLY A 30 -43.15 -41.81 -13.67
C GLY A 30 -43.65 -40.58 -14.47
N VAL A 31 -43.01 -40.33 -15.61
CA VAL A 31 -43.38 -39.45 -16.76
C VAL A 31 -43.50 -40.41 -17.99
N PRO A 32 -44.21 -40.15 -19.13
CA PRO A 32 -44.88 -38.94 -19.66
C PRO A 32 -46.37 -39.15 -20.11
N GLY A 33 -46.98 -38.14 -20.77
CA GLY A 33 -48.19 -38.33 -21.59
C GLY A 33 -48.64 -37.09 -22.38
N VAL A 34 -48.41 -37.05 -23.70
CA VAL A 34 -48.89 -36.00 -24.62
C VAL A 34 -49.92 -36.57 -25.59
N SER A 35 -51.08 -35.90 -25.80
CA SER A 35 -51.82 -35.81 -27.10
C SER A 35 -53.25 -35.26 -26.99
N GLY A 36 -53.77 -34.71 -28.11
CA GLY A 36 -55.18 -34.93 -28.51
C GLY A 36 -56.12 -33.73 -28.53
N ALA A 37 -56.17 -32.99 -29.65
CA ALA A 37 -57.15 -31.92 -29.89
C ALA A 37 -58.44 -32.41 -30.60
N ARG A 38 -59.55 -31.65 -30.49
CA ARG A 38 -60.62 -31.54 -31.53
C ARG A 38 -61.62 -30.37 -31.30
N LEU A 39 -61.48 -29.34 -32.14
CA LEU A 39 -62.47 -28.65 -33.01
C LEU A 39 -63.98 -28.99 -32.89
N PRO A 40 -64.94 -28.13 -33.36
CA PRO A 40 -64.81 -27.02 -34.34
C PRO A 40 -65.44 -25.67 -33.80
N ARG A 41 -66.20 -24.75 -34.47
CA ARG A 41 -66.86 -24.67 -35.81
C ARG A 41 -67.38 -23.24 -36.18
N ARG A 42 -66.97 -22.69 -37.35
CA ARG A 42 -67.62 -21.59 -38.16
C ARG A 42 -67.60 -20.14 -37.58
N ALA A 43 -67.65 -19.05 -38.37
CA ALA A 43 -67.85 -18.87 -39.82
C ALA A 43 -67.08 -17.68 -40.46
N ARG A 44 -66.81 -17.78 -41.78
CA ARG A 44 -66.75 -16.78 -42.90
C ARG A 44 -66.38 -15.30 -42.59
N ALA A 45 -65.34 -14.67 -43.19
CA ALA A 45 -65.05 -14.39 -44.63
C ALA A 45 -65.84 -13.17 -45.22
N VAL A 46 -65.35 -12.28 -46.10
CA VAL A 46 -64.07 -12.21 -46.87
C VAL A 46 -63.82 -10.79 -47.48
N CYS A 47 -62.62 -10.49 -48.01
CA CYS A 47 -62.22 -9.31 -48.84
C CYS A 47 -62.19 -7.91 -48.19
N LEU A 48 -61.49 -6.89 -48.74
CA LEU A 48 -60.15 -6.83 -49.36
C LEU A 48 -59.65 -5.36 -49.40
N THR A 49 -58.33 -5.17 -49.31
CA THR A 49 -57.52 -3.96 -49.66
C THR A 49 -58.23 -2.71 -50.24
N ALA A 50 -58.18 -1.56 -49.51
CA ALA A 50 -57.95 -0.21 -50.09
C ALA A 50 -57.89 0.93 -49.03
N LEU A 51 -56.79 1.07 -48.28
CA LEU A 51 -56.37 2.39 -47.74
C LEU A 51 -54.92 2.39 -47.23
N VAL A 52 -53.99 2.70 -48.13
CA VAL A 52 -52.61 3.10 -47.77
C VAL A 52 -52.59 4.63 -47.62
N ALA A 53 -52.98 5.14 -46.45
CA ALA A 53 -52.75 6.53 -46.02
C ALA A 53 -53.10 6.71 -44.53
N PHE A 54 -52.34 7.55 -43.82
CA PHE A 54 -52.69 8.15 -42.52
C PHE A 54 -53.16 7.22 -41.37
N ALA A 55 -52.20 6.47 -40.83
CA ALA A 55 -52.14 6.14 -39.40
C ALA A 55 -50.69 6.23 -38.86
N LEU A 56 -49.90 7.18 -39.40
CA LEU A 56 -48.54 7.46 -38.94
C LEU A 56 -48.55 8.50 -37.81
N SER A 57 -48.47 8.02 -36.58
CA SER A 57 -47.95 8.75 -35.41
C SER A 57 -47.49 7.71 -34.38
N PRO A 58 -46.37 7.93 -33.68
CA PRO A 58 -45.67 6.84 -33.02
C PRO A 58 -46.42 6.33 -31.78
N ALA A 59 -46.44 5.01 -31.62
CA ALA A 59 -46.37 4.46 -30.27
C ALA A 59 -45.06 4.96 -29.66
N ALA A 60 -45.13 5.74 -28.59
CA ALA A 60 -43.97 6.39 -28.00
C ALA A 60 -42.90 5.35 -27.63
N ALA A 61 -41.64 5.76 -27.71
CA ALA A 61 -40.54 4.93 -27.23
C ALA A 61 -40.81 4.57 -25.76
N CYS A 62 -41.01 3.27 -25.50
CA CYS A 62 -40.73 2.74 -24.18
C CYS A 62 -39.21 2.76 -24.06
N ASP A 63 -38.66 3.89 -23.59
CA ASP A 63 -37.26 3.96 -23.26
C ASP A 63 -37.02 3.08 -22.03
N SER A 64 -36.68 1.82 -22.32
CA SER A 64 -36.34 0.83 -21.32
C SER A 64 -34.86 0.91 -20.90
N THR A 65 -34.13 1.97 -21.29
CA THR A 65 -32.80 2.30 -20.71
C THR A 65 -32.93 3.10 -19.41
N ALA A 66 -33.92 2.75 -18.58
CA ALA A 66 -33.91 3.07 -17.17
C ALA A 66 -32.71 2.36 -16.50
N THR A 67 -31.54 3.00 -16.53
CA THR A 67 -30.30 2.49 -15.96
C THR A 67 -30.43 2.42 -14.44
N ILE A 68 -30.82 1.25 -13.93
CA ILE A 68 -30.98 1.01 -12.48
C ILE A 68 -29.58 0.94 -11.86
N PHE A 69 -29.04 2.10 -11.47
CA PHE A 69 -27.80 2.19 -10.71
C PHE A 69 -27.94 1.38 -9.40
N PRO A 70 -27.19 0.27 -9.22
CA PRO A 70 -27.46 -0.68 -8.15
C PRO A 70 -26.80 -0.28 -6.82
N VAL A 71 -26.00 0.77 -6.79
CA VAL A 71 -25.29 1.26 -5.59
C VAL A 71 -25.68 2.71 -5.33
N THR A 72 -25.88 3.06 -4.06
CA THR A 72 -26.02 4.45 -3.62
C THR A 72 -24.77 4.80 -2.80
N ILE A 73 -23.98 5.74 -3.30
CA ILE A 73 -22.69 6.13 -2.73
C ILE A 73 -22.77 7.58 -2.25
N LEU A 74 -22.39 7.81 -0.98
CA LEU A 74 -22.42 9.13 -0.31
C LEU A 74 -21.00 9.57 0.05
N PHE A 75 -20.45 10.55 -0.67
CA PHE A 75 -19.12 11.12 -0.41
C PHE A 75 -18.95 11.68 1.02
N ARG A 76 -17.75 11.49 1.58
CA ARG A 76 -17.30 11.96 2.89
C ARG A 76 -16.20 13.01 2.72
N GLU A 77 -15.11 12.60 2.07
CA GLU A 77 -13.87 13.34 1.94
C GLU A 77 -13.03 12.81 0.78
N LEU A 78 -12.06 13.61 0.35
CA LEU A 78 -10.96 13.19 -0.50
C LEU A 78 -9.76 12.95 0.41
N GLN A 79 -9.00 11.89 0.18
CA GLN A 79 -7.72 11.64 0.86
C GLN A 79 -6.61 11.55 -0.18
N VAL A 80 -5.49 12.22 0.07
CA VAL A 80 -4.24 11.99 -0.67
C VAL A 80 -3.57 10.73 -0.12
N ILE A 81 -3.09 9.88 -1.02
CA ILE A 81 -2.54 8.55 -0.70
C ILE A 81 -1.05 8.48 -1.07
N SER A 82 -0.70 8.60 -2.35
CA SER A 82 0.70 8.55 -2.81
C SER A 82 0.97 9.62 -3.87
N ALA A 83 2.24 9.85 -4.17
CA ALA A 83 2.68 10.65 -5.29
C ALA A 83 3.84 9.93 -5.97
N TYR A 84 3.97 10.11 -7.29
CA TYR A 84 5.06 9.55 -8.08
C TYR A 84 5.74 10.65 -8.90
N PRO A 85 7.08 10.60 -9.10
CA PRO A 85 7.73 11.38 -10.14
C PRO A 85 7.14 11.06 -11.51
N ALA A 86 6.94 12.07 -12.36
CA ALA A 86 6.32 11.89 -13.66
C ALA A 86 6.86 12.85 -14.72
N LYS A 87 6.76 12.43 -15.98
CA LYS A 87 7.17 13.13 -17.19
C LYS A 87 5.99 13.41 -18.10
N LYS A 88 6.05 14.53 -18.81
CA LYS A 88 5.04 15.00 -19.74
C LYS A 88 5.45 14.63 -21.16
N ASN A 89 4.71 13.74 -21.78
CA ASN A 89 4.98 13.26 -23.13
C ASN A 89 4.65 14.34 -24.17
N ALA A 90 5.23 14.19 -25.38
CA ALA A 90 5.08 15.18 -26.45
C ALA A 90 3.64 15.30 -27.02
N ASP A 91 2.73 14.41 -26.63
CA ASP A 91 1.30 14.47 -26.92
C ASP A 91 0.45 15.06 -25.78
N GLY A 92 1.07 15.38 -24.64
CA GLY A 92 0.42 15.92 -23.44
C GLY A 92 -0.03 14.86 -22.41
N SER A 93 0.14 13.56 -22.71
CA SER A 93 -0.03 12.50 -21.70
C SER A 93 1.08 12.53 -20.65
N TRP A 94 0.89 11.82 -19.53
CA TRP A 94 1.89 11.72 -18.47
C TRP A 94 2.33 10.28 -18.27
N SER A 95 3.59 10.08 -17.89
CA SER A 95 4.12 8.75 -17.53
C SER A 95 4.95 8.83 -16.25
N ARG A 96 4.86 7.79 -15.41
CA ARG A 96 5.66 7.68 -14.18
C ARG A 96 7.14 7.47 -14.51
N GLU A 97 8.03 8.12 -13.77
CA GLU A 97 9.50 8.09 -13.95
C GLU A 97 10.18 7.62 -12.65
N CYS A 98 9.80 6.44 -12.16
CA CYS A 98 10.18 5.95 -10.83
C CYS A 98 11.68 5.74 -10.63
N SER A 99 12.38 5.34 -11.69
CA SER A 99 13.83 5.17 -11.77
C SER A 99 14.50 6.23 -12.66
N GLY A 100 13.74 7.25 -13.08
CA GLY A 100 14.14 8.22 -14.10
C GLY A 100 14.79 9.48 -13.51
N THR A 101 15.74 10.06 -14.23
CA THR A 101 16.38 11.34 -13.88
C THR A 101 15.59 12.57 -14.37
N ASP A 102 14.63 12.36 -15.26
CA ASP A 102 14.09 13.40 -16.14
C ASP A 102 12.55 13.46 -15.99
N SER A 103 12.11 14.01 -14.85
CA SER A 103 10.69 14.24 -14.50
C SER A 103 10.31 15.70 -14.65
N ASP A 104 9.16 15.99 -15.26
CA ASP A 104 8.60 17.35 -15.38
C ASP A 104 7.73 17.74 -14.16
N GLY A 105 7.39 16.76 -13.32
CA GLY A 105 6.56 16.98 -12.13
C GLY A 105 6.09 15.66 -11.51
N PHE A 106 4.80 15.58 -11.20
CA PHE A 106 4.24 14.50 -10.38
C PHE A 106 2.91 13.94 -10.89
N LEU A 107 2.61 12.69 -10.51
CA LEU A 107 1.28 12.10 -10.52
C LEU A 107 0.83 11.85 -9.07
N LEU A 108 -0.21 12.56 -8.62
CA LEU A 108 -0.72 12.53 -7.25
C LEU A 108 -1.96 11.64 -7.15
N ASN A 109 -1.83 10.54 -6.42
CA ASN A 109 -2.89 9.55 -6.20
C ASN A 109 -3.77 9.91 -5.01
N THR A 110 -5.08 9.79 -5.22
CA THR A 110 -6.10 10.15 -4.23
C THR A 110 -7.25 9.14 -4.21
N ALA A 111 -7.90 9.00 -3.06
CA ALA A 111 -9.18 8.30 -2.96
C ALA A 111 -10.28 9.27 -2.52
N PHE A 112 -11.35 9.34 -3.31
CA PHE A 112 -12.62 9.86 -2.85
C PHE A 112 -13.23 8.78 -1.94
N VAL A 113 -13.49 9.11 -0.69
CA VAL A 113 -13.99 8.19 0.33
C VAL A 113 -15.46 8.47 0.61
N SER A 114 -16.25 7.42 0.74
CA SER A 114 -17.67 7.47 1.06
C SER A 114 -17.97 7.17 2.54
N THR A 115 -19.20 7.42 2.95
CA THR A 115 -19.73 7.12 4.29
C THR A 115 -20.35 5.73 4.38
N THR A 116 -20.92 5.23 3.28
CA THR A 116 -21.49 3.88 3.12
C THR A 116 -21.54 3.50 1.64
N ARG A 117 -21.23 2.24 1.31
CA ARG A 117 -21.41 1.66 -0.02
C ARG A 117 -22.47 0.54 -0.01
N ALA A 118 -23.73 0.92 -0.22
CA ALA A 118 -24.87 0.00 -0.13
C ALA A 118 -25.31 -0.53 -1.51
N VAL A 119 -25.10 -1.83 -1.76
CA VAL A 119 -25.58 -2.52 -2.98
C VAL A 119 -27.04 -2.93 -2.79
N LYS A 120 -27.94 -2.29 -3.54
CA LYS A 120 -29.39 -2.42 -3.43
C LYS A 120 -29.87 -3.79 -3.92
N GLY A 121 -29.98 -4.74 -2.99
CA GLY A 121 -30.48 -6.09 -3.24
C GLY A 121 -29.46 -7.21 -2.98
N SER A 122 -28.21 -6.88 -2.60
CA SER A 122 -27.28 -7.88 -2.06
C SER A 122 -27.40 -7.99 -0.53
N SER A 123 -27.08 -9.17 0.01
CA SER A 123 -26.78 -9.35 1.44
C SER A 123 -25.31 -9.07 1.78
N SER A 124 -24.42 -8.96 0.79
CA SER A 124 -23.02 -8.59 0.98
C SER A 124 -22.88 -7.07 1.11
N VAL A 125 -22.31 -6.60 2.22
CA VAL A 125 -21.79 -5.23 2.33
C VAL A 125 -20.48 -5.15 1.54
N ASP A 126 -20.33 -4.13 0.69
CA ASP A 126 -19.00 -3.76 0.18
C ASP A 126 -18.32 -2.93 1.27
N ASN A 127 -17.30 -3.51 1.91
CA ASN A 127 -16.52 -2.86 2.97
C ASN A 127 -15.57 -1.80 2.41
N ASP A 128 -15.40 -1.75 1.08
CA ASP A 128 -14.64 -0.70 0.42
C ASP A 128 -15.44 0.59 0.35
N ASN A 129 -14.93 1.65 0.97
CA ASN A 129 -15.54 2.98 0.93
C ASN A 129 -15.00 3.86 -0.20
N SER A 130 -14.06 3.38 -1.04
CA SER A 130 -13.61 4.11 -2.24
C SER A 130 -14.76 4.41 -3.20
N ILE A 131 -14.72 5.60 -3.78
CA ILE A 131 -15.50 6.00 -4.96
C ILE A 131 -14.54 5.98 -6.13
N ARG A 132 -14.77 5.09 -7.09
CA ARG A 132 -13.82 4.71 -8.13
C ARG A 132 -14.13 5.45 -9.44
N PRO A 133 -13.16 5.63 -10.36
CA PRO A 133 -13.44 6.19 -11.68
C PRO A 133 -14.53 5.42 -12.44
N GLY A 134 -15.68 6.08 -12.62
CA GLY A 134 -16.90 5.52 -13.23
C GLY A 134 -17.99 5.03 -12.27
N ASP A 135 -17.78 5.11 -10.95
CA ASP A 135 -18.87 4.91 -9.97
C ASP A 135 -19.91 6.03 -10.03
N VAL A 136 -21.20 5.67 -9.89
CA VAL A 136 -22.30 6.64 -9.83
C VAL A 136 -22.58 7.03 -8.37
N VAL A 137 -22.39 8.31 -8.08
CA VAL A 137 -22.56 8.91 -6.75
C VAL A 137 -24.00 9.45 -6.61
N SER A 138 -24.57 9.39 -5.40
CA SER A 138 -25.95 9.85 -5.16
C SER A 138 -26.09 10.51 -3.80
N PHE A 139 -26.36 11.82 -3.79
CA PHE A 139 -26.47 12.60 -2.57
C PHE A 139 -27.90 12.69 -2.04
N ARG A 140 -28.07 12.39 -0.74
CA ARG A 140 -29.18 12.93 0.04
C ARG A 140 -28.81 14.30 0.63
N VAL A 141 -28.71 15.33 -0.22
CA VAL A 141 -28.81 16.72 0.26
C VAL A 141 -30.29 16.97 0.58
N VAL A 142 -30.59 17.26 1.86
CA VAL A 142 -31.96 17.65 2.25
C VAL A 142 -32.24 19.05 1.71
N GLY A 143 -32.91 19.12 0.55
CA GLY A 143 -33.32 20.39 -0.08
C GLY A 143 -32.89 20.61 -1.53
N ARG A 144 -32.34 19.60 -2.22
CA ARG A 144 -32.11 19.65 -3.68
C ARG A 144 -32.67 18.41 -4.38
N GLU A 145 -33.48 18.63 -5.40
CA GLU A 145 -33.90 17.63 -6.39
C GLU A 145 -32.96 17.65 -7.61
N ASP A 146 -31.66 17.90 -7.37
CA ASP A 146 -30.64 17.98 -8.41
C ASP A 146 -30.31 16.59 -8.97
N ASP A 147 -30.18 16.51 -10.30
CA ASP A 147 -30.01 15.27 -11.06
C ASP A 147 -28.70 14.52 -10.70
N PRO A 148 -28.74 13.20 -10.40
CA PRO A 148 -27.54 12.36 -10.24
C PRO A 148 -26.58 12.40 -11.43
N GLU A 149 -27.05 12.62 -12.67
CA GLU A 149 -26.18 12.74 -13.86
C GLU A 149 -25.31 14.00 -13.84
N SER A 150 -25.54 14.93 -12.89
CA SER A 150 -24.84 16.22 -12.83
C SER A 150 -23.59 16.25 -11.93
N ILE A 151 -23.12 15.09 -11.45
CA ILE A 151 -21.88 14.94 -10.67
C ILE A 151 -20.73 14.56 -11.62
N GLN A 152 -19.87 15.53 -11.95
CA GLN A 152 -18.79 15.33 -12.92
C GLN A 152 -17.42 15.17 -12.23
N LEU A 153 -17.20 14.03 -11.58
CA LEU A 153 -15.92 13.74 -10.91
C LEU A 153 -14.72 13.68 -11.87
N GLY A 154 -14.93 13.38 -13.15
CA GLY A 154 -13.90 13.38 -14.21
C GLY A 154 -13.86 14.64 -15.07
N ASN A 155 -14.45 15.76 -14.62
CA ASN A 155 -14.23 17.07 -15.26
C ASN A 155 -13.16 17.82 -14.45
N GLU A 156 -12.09 18.22 -15.13
CA GLU A 156 -10.91 18.87 -14.55
C GLU A 156 -11.25 20.26 -13.97
N GLU A 157 -12.18 20.97 -14.61
CA GLU A 157 -12.71 22.28 -14.16
C GLU A 157 -13.39 22.25 -12.78
N ASN A 158 -13.60 21.06 -12.20
CA ASN A 158 -14.16 20.88 -10.86
C ASN A 158 -13.11 20.80 -9.76
N TYR A 159 -11.82 20.93 -10.09
CA TYR A 159 -10.72 20.90 -9.14
C TYR A 159 -9.77 22.07 -9.34
N SER A 160 -9.07 22.45 -8.28
CA SER A 160 -7.91 23.33 -8.36
C SER A 160 -6.88 22.86 -7.33
N LEU A 161 -5.75 22.35 -7.82
CA LEU A 161 -4.63 21.97 -6.99
C LEU A 161 -3.73 23.19 -6.72
N THR A 162 -3.03 23.17 -5.60
CA THR A 162 -1.84 23.99 -5.37
C THR A 162 -0.84 23.14 -4.61
N LEU A 163 0.41 23.11 -5.08
CA LEU A 163 1.53 22.66 -4.25
C LEU A 163 2.01 23.85 -3.44
N ASP A 164 2.03 23.68 -2.13
CA ASP A 164 2.46 24.70 -1.19
C ASP A 164 3.97 24.56 -0.91
N CYS A 165 4.50 23.33 -0.95
CA CYS A 165 5.88 23.01 -0.58
C CYS A 165 6.38 21.71 -1.26
N ILE A 166 7.69 21.67 -1.57
CA ILE A 166 8.44 20.46 -1.92
C ILE A 166 9.69 20.48 -1.03
N ASP A 167 9.75 19.60 -0.03
CA ASP A 167 10.80 19.61 1.00
C ASP A 167 11.81 18.48 0.79
N PRO A 168 13.12 18.75 0.75
CA PRO A 168 14.12 17.69 0.76
C PRO A 168 14.11 16.94 2.10
N LEU A 169 14.20 15.61 2.04
CA LEU A 169 14.24 14.74 3.21
C LEU A 169 15.63 14.11 3.43
N PRO A 170 16.02 13.84 4.70
CA PRO A 170 15.30 14.16 5.94
C PRO A 170 15.21 15.68 6.18
N ASP A 171 14.20 16.14 6.92
CA ASP A 171 14.01 17.55 7.28
C ASP A 171 15.23 18.03 8.11
N GLY A 172 16.19 18.66 7.43
CA GLY A 172 17.56 18.80 7.94
C GLY A 172 17.69 19.72 9.16
N PRO A 173 18.58 19.42 10.12
CA PRO A 173 18.74 20.24 11.33
C PRO A 173 19.22 21.66 10.98
N GLY A 174 18.30 22.62 11.09
CA GLY A 174 18.53 24.02 10.71
C GLY A 174 17.87 24.46 9.41
N ILE A 175 17.19 23.56 8.70
CA ILE A 175 16.11 23.90 7.77
C ILE A 175 14.91 24.31 8.66
N PRO A 176 14.49 25.59 8.70
CA PRO A 176 13.28 25.96 9.43
C PRO A 176 12.04 25.45 8.71
N ASP A 177 10.95 25.21 9.44
CA ASP A 177 9.63 24.72 9.00
C ASP A 177 8.93 25.52 7.87
N ASN A 178 9.61 26.53 7.31
CA ASN A 178 9.13 27.45 6.29
C ASN A 178 10.03 27.47 5.02
N ALA A 179 11.05 26.61 4.94
CA ALA A 179 12.08 26.65 3.88
C ALA A 179 11.69 25.88 2.60
N CYS A 180 10.44 26.03 2.16
CA CYS A 180 9.89 25.35 0.98
C CYS A 180 10.75 25.54 -0.28
N SER A 181 11.20 24.44 -0.87
CA SER A 181 11.91 24.47 -2.15
C SER A 181 10.89 24.54 -3.30
N GLY A 182 10.65 25.74 -3.84
CA GLY A 182 9.78 25.92 -5.02
C GLY A 182 8.47 26.68 -4.81
N ALA A 183 8.36 27.53 -3.79
CA ALA A 183 7.19 28.37 -3.54
C ALA A 183 7.00 29.51 -4.58
N THR A 184 6.68 29.17 -5.84
CA THR A 184 6.38 30.12 -6.92
C THR A 184 5.22 29.69 -7.83
N GLY A 185 3.99 29.82 -7.32
CA GLY A 185 2.76 29.86 -8.13
C GLY A 185 1.84 28.64 -7.98
N GLY A 186 0.53 28.91 -7.86
CA GLY A 186 -0.49 27.87 -7.89
C GLY A 186 -0.60 27.26 -9.29
N ILE A 187 -0.38 25.94 -9.38
CA ILE A 187 -0.41 25.16 -10.61
C ILE A 187 -1.87 24.87 -10.97
N ASN A 188 -2.49 25.76 -11.74
CA ASN A 188 -3.92 25.66 -12.10
C ASN A 188 -4.23 24.51 -13.06
N ASP A 189 -3.24 24.02 -13.81
CA ASP A 189 -3.40 22.99 -14.84
C ASP A 189 -3.27 21.58 -14.25
N ALA A 190 -4.22 21.20 -13.39
CA ALA A 190 -4.31 19.87 -12.78
C ALA A 190 -5.13 18.91 -13.66
N VAL A 191 -4.44 18.15 -14.52
CA VAL A 191 -5.07 17.18 -15.44
C VAL A 191 -5.50 15.93 -14.67
N VAL A 192 -6.74 15.46 -14.85
CA VAL A 192 -7.40 14.45 -13.99
C VAL A 192 -7.47 13.10 -14.70
N PHE A 193 -6.48 12.26 -14.43
CA PHE A 193 -6.35 10.92 -14.97
C PHE A 193 -7.10 9.87 -14.13
N ASN A 194 -7.71 8.92 -14.83
CA ASN A 194 -8.16 7.66 -14.27
C ASN A 194 -7.01 6.65 -14.39
N SER A 195 -6.39 6.26 -13.27
CA SER A 195 -5.18 5.42 -13.30
C SER A 195 -5.37 4.05 -13.99
N PHE A 196 -6.61 3.57 -14.12
CA PHE A 196 -6.92 2.32 -14.84
C PHE A 196 -7.11 2.47 -16.37
N GLN A 197 -7.05 3.69 -16.92
CA GLN A 197 -7.32 3.91 -18.35
C GLN A 197 -6.09 3.98 -19.25
N GLU A 198 -4.91 4.31 -18.72
CA GLU A 198 -3.68 4.37 -19.52
C GLU A 198 -3.02 3.00 -19.71
N ASP A 199 -3.14 2.09 -18.74
CA ASP A 199 -2.67 0.72 -18.90
C ASP A 199 -3.67 -0.14 -19.71
N LYS A 200 -3.14 -1.03 -20.55
CA LYS A 200 -3.87 -1.96 -21.42
C LYS A 200 -4.60 -3.07 -20.64
N ARG A 201 -4.59 -3.00 -19.31
CA ARG A 201 -5.08 -4.00 -18.35
C ARG A 201 -6.45 -3.68 -17.74
N SER A 202 -7.27 -2.82 -18.36
CA SER A 202 -8.60 -2.40 -17.85
C SER A 202 -9.58 -3.54 -17.49
N LEU A 203 -9.34 -4.75 -17.99
CA LEU A 203 -9.98 -6.01 -17.54
C LEU A 203 -9.88 -6.24 -16.02
N THR A 204 -8.81 -5.79 -15.36
CA THR A 204 -8.57 -6.02 -13.92
C THR A 204 -9.54 -5.26 -13.03
N ARG A 205 -10.01 -4.07 -13.42
CA ARG A 205 -10.98 -3.27 -12.65
C ARG A 205 -12.32 -3.98 -12.57
N ASP A 206 -12.85 -4.38 -13.72
CA ASP A 206 -14.15 -5.06 -13.83
C ASP A 206 -14.05 -6.52 -13.31
N GLY A 207 -12.87 -7.12 -13.40
CA GLY A 207 -12.50 -8.35 -12.70
C GLY A 207 -12.60 -8.20 -11.18
N ALA A 208 -11.82 -7.29 -10.58
CA ALA A 208 -11.78 -7.05 -9.13
C ALA A 208 -13.14 -6.60 -8.56
N LEU A 209 -13.92 -5.81 -9.31
CA LEU A 209 -15.30 -5.44 -8.97
C LEU A 209 -16.21 -6.65 -8.68
N ASN A 210 -16.03 -7.76 -9.40
CA ASN A 210 -16.87 -8.95 -9.28
C ASN A 210 -16.19 -10.10 -8.51
N ASN A 211 -14.87 -10.11 -8.44
CA ASN A 211 -14.09 -11.23 -7.91
C ASN A 211 -13.33 -10.87 -6.62
N GLY A 212 -13.07 -9.59 -6.34
CA GLY A 212 -12.21 -9.14 -5.26
C GLY A 212 -10.71 -9.32 -5.56
N HIS A 213 -9.90 -9.16 -4.52
CA HIS A 213 -8.45 -9.06 -4.60
C HIS A 213 -7.70 -10.37 -4.32
N ASN A 214 -6.40 -10.39 -4.62
CA ASN A 214 -5.40 -11.31 -4.09
C ASN A 214 -4.39 -10.48 -3.27
N ILE A 215 -4.28 -10.71 -1.96
CA ILE A 215 -3.49 -9.85 -1.06
C ILE A 215 -2.51 -10.68 -0.23
N MET A 216 -1.21 -10.46 -0.40
CA MET A 216 -0.17 -10.97 0.52
C MET A 216 0.25 -9.87 1.48
N ILE A 217 0.15 -10.12 2.78
CA ILE A 217 0.59 -9.17 3.80
C ILE A 217 1.94 -9.64 4.36
N LEU A 218 2.97 -8.82 4.24
CA LEU A 218 4.32 -9.11 4.76
C LEU A 218 4.50 -8.36 6.07
N VAL A 219 4.72 -9.10 7.14
CA VAL A 219 4.79 -8.53 8.49
C VAL A 219 6.20 -8.77 9.03
N ASP A 220 6.95 -7.70 9.21
CA ASP A 220 8.31 -7.76 9.74
C ASP A 220 8.34 -8.31 11.17
N GLN A 221 9.27 -9.23 11.48
CA GLN A 221 9.56 -9.78 12.81
C GLN A 221 11.05 -9.70 13.18
N SER A 222 11.79 -8.79 12.53
CA SER A 222 13.11 -8.27 12.94
C SER A 222 13.24 -7.96 14.43
N GLY A 223 14.48 -7.89 14.90
CA GLY A 223 14.83 -7.39 16.23
C GLY A 223 14.60 -5.88 16.37
N SER A 224 14.80 -5.09 15.32
CA SER A 224 14.54 -3.64 15.29
C SER A 224 13.10 -3.32 15.71
N THR A 225 12.12 -4.10 15.24
CA THR A 225 10.71 -3.93 15.64
C THR A 225 10.45 -4.05 17.15
N GLN A 226 11.38 -4.62 17.92
CA GLN A 226 11.34 -4.76 19.37
C GLN A 226 12.45 -3.95 20.07
N GLY A 227 13.15 -3.06 19.37
CA GLY A 227 14.18 -2.18 19.91
C GLY A 227 15.55 -2.84 20.10
N LEU A 228 15.85 -3.96 19.43
CA LEU A 228 17.17 -4.61 19.45
C LEU A 228 18.16 -3.88 18.52
N VAL A 229 18.34 -2.59 18.78
CA VAL A 229 19.30 -1.70 18.13
C VAL A 229 20.52 -1.57 19.05
N ASP A 230 21.72 -1.72 18.49
CA ASP A 230 22.98 -1.46 19.18
C ASP A 230 23.15 0.04 19.46
N LYS A 231 23.47 0.39 20.71
CA LYS A 231 23.46 1.79 21.17
C LYS A 231 24.55 2.68 20.54
N ASP A 232 25.65 2.09 20.07
CA ASP A 232 26.87 2.81 19.67
C ASP A 232 26.88 3.05 18.16
N THR A 233 26.35 2.09 17.39
CA THR A 233 26.22 2.16 15.92
C THR A 233 24.85 2.61 15.46
N LEU A 234 23.82 2.55 16.32
CA LEU A 234 22.41 2.70 15.97
C LEU A 234 21.98 1.77 14.82
N ARG A 235 22.52 0.54 14.76
CA ARG A 235 22.08 -0.50 13.83
C ARG A 235 21.51 -1.70 14.56
N GLU A 236 20.65 -2.48 13.91
CA GLU A 236 20.10 -3.72 14.45
C GLU A 236 21.20 -4.71 14.86
N GLY A 237 21.20 -5.08 16.14
CA GLY A 237 22.19 -5.98 16.71
C GLY A 237 21.66 -7.42 16.78
N ASP A 238 22.40 -8.37 16.18
CA ASP A 238 22.22 -9.78 16.52
C ASP A 238 22.75 -10.02 17.95
N PRO A 239 21.91 -10.45 18.92
CA PRO A 239 22.34 -10.73 20.29
C PRO A 239 23.32 -11.91 20.41
N GLN A 240 23.61 -12.64 19.34
CA GLN A 240 24.66 -13.67 19.30
C GLN A 240 26.05 -13.11 18.97
N ILE A 241 26.16 -11.85 18.51
CA ILE A 241 27.44 -11.18 18.26
C ILE A 241 28.10 -10.80 19.59
N VAL A 242 29.27 -11.38 19.85
CA VAL A 242 30.07 -11.10 21.04
C VAL A 242 30.59 -9.66 21.00
N GLY A 243 29.92 -8.76 21.73
CA GLY A 243 30.29 -7.34 21.83
C GLY A 243 29.14 -6.37 21.61
N ALA A 244 28.00 -6.81 21.06
CA ALA A 244 26.83 -5.97 20.81
C ALA A 244 26.32 -5.30 22.10
N ASN A 245 26.23 -3.97 22.08
CA ASN A 245 25.93 -3.13 23.24
C ASN A 245 24.42 -2.83 23.34
N ILE A 246 23.62 -3.89 23.34
CA ILE A 246 22.14 -3.82 23.40
C ILE A 246 21.70 -3.10 24.69
N PRO A 247 20.87 -2.04 24.61
CA PRO A 247 20.36 -1.34 25.78
C PRO A 247 19.62 -2.23 26.78
N THR A 248 19.90 -2.05 28.07
CA THR A 248 19.21 -2.79 29.15
C THR A 248 17.71 -2.51 29.24
N ASN A 249 17.25 -1.49 28.54
CA ASN A 249 15.85 -1.07 28.42
C ASN A 249 15.38 -1.06 26.95
N PHE A 250 15.91 -1.97 26.11
CA PHE A 250 15.59 -2.11 24.66
C PHE A 250 14.09 -2.00 24.32
N GLY A 251 13.19 -2.39 25.22
CA GLY A 251 11.75 -2.17 25.04
C GLY A 251 11.37 -0.70 24.82
N ASP A 252 11.95 0.24 25.57
CA ASP A 252 11.59 1.67 25.54
C ASP A 252 11.84 2.33 24.17
N ILE A 253 12.81 1.77 23.41
CA ILE A 253 13.23 2.23 22.08
C ILE A 253 12.61 1.41 20.93
N ALA A 254 11.65 0.53 21.23
CA ALA A 254 10.98 -0.27 20.22
C ALA A 254 10.02 0.57 19.36
N SER A 255 10.22 0.51 18.03
CA SER A 255 9.35 1.10 17.01
C SER A 255 7.89 0.60 17.09
N ASP A 256 7.68 -0.65 17.52
CA ASP A 256 6.35 -1.25 17.65
C ASP A 256 6.03 -1.81 19.05
N GLN A 257 5.91 -0.92 20.04
CA GLN A 257 5.31 -1.25 21.34
C GLN A 257 3.77 -1.21 21.29
N PRO A 258 3.02 -2.28 21.67
CA PRO A 258 3.44 -3.65 22.00
C PRO A 258 2.96 -4.64 20.92
N ASN A 259 3.50 -4.54 19.70
CA ASN A 259 3.03 -5.23 18.48
C ASN A 259 1.71 -4.66 17.91
N LEU A 260 1.62 -3.32 17.82
CA LEU A 260 0.53 -2.60 17.15
C LEU A 260 0.45 -2.91 15.66
N ARG A 261 1.56 -3.21 14.98
CA ARG A 261 1.53 -3.65 13.57
C ARG A 261 0.68 -4.92 13.39
N HIS A 262 0.74 -5.85 14.36
CA HIS A 262 -0.13 -7.04 14.36
C HIS A 262 -1.60 -6.67 14.57
N THR A 263 -1.90 -5.60 15.30
CA THR A 263 -3.27 -5.10 15.49
C THR A 263 -3.78 -4.44 14.22
N ALA A 264 -3.00 -3.55 13.60
CA ALA A 264 -3.35 -2.90 12.34
C ALA A 264 -3.58 -3.90 11.20
N VAL A 265 -2.75 -4.94 11.08
CA VAL A 265 -2.97 -6.04 10.13
C VAL A 265 -4.25 -6.82 10.45
N LYS A 266 -4.54 -7.12 11.72
CA LYS A 266 -5.80 -7.78 12.12
C LYS A 266 -7.03 -6.90 11.84
N SER A 267 -6.92 -5.58 11.94
CA SER A 267 -7.99 -4.64 11.57
C SER A 267 -8.18 -4.58 10.05
N PHE A 268 -7.12 -4.43 9.27
CA PHE A 268 -7.14 -4.45 7.81
C PHE A 268 -7.79 -5.72 7.24
N ILE A 269 -7.40 -6.90 7.74
CA ILE A 269 -7.97 -8.19 7.28
C ILE A 269 -9.49 -8.28 7.50
N ARG A 270 -10.03 -7.56 8.50
CA ARG A 270 -11.47 -7.49 8.79
C ARG A 270 -12.23 -6.50 7.88
N THR A 271 -11.55 -5.55 7.23
CA THR A 271 -12.14 -4.62 6.25
C THR A 271 -12.08 -5.14 4.80
N LEU A 272 -11.53 -6.34 4.59
CA LEU A 272 -11.60 -7.03 3.31
C LEU A 272 -13.03 -7.52 3.02
N ASN A 273 -13.36 -7.63 1.74
CA ASN A 273 -14.62 -8.21 1.27
C ASN A 273 -14.58 -9.73 1.35
N GLU A 274 -15.73 -10.40 1.37
CA GLU A 274 -15.83 -11.87 1.35
C GLU A 274 -15.12 -12.49 0.13
N ALA A 275 -15.15 -11.77 -1.00
CA ALA A 275 -14.58 -12.21 -2.25
C ALA A 275 -13.04 -12.25 -2.26
N ASP A 276 -12.36 -11.42 -1.46
CA ASP A 276 -10.90 -11.24 -1.48
C ASP A 276 -10.15 -12.45 -0.92
N ARG A 277 -9.03 -12.84 -1.54
CA ARG A 277 -8.10 -13.83 -1.00
C ARG A 277 -6.98 -13.11 -0.24
N VAL A 278 -6.63 -13.60 0.95
CA VAL A 278 -5.55 -13.04 1.77
C VAL A 278 -4.61 -14.13 2.26
N GLY A 279 -3.32 -13.79 2.33
CA GLY A 279 -2.30 -14.55 3.02
C GLY A 279 -1.40 -13.63 3.85
N VAL A 280 -0.69 -14.23 4.79
CA VAL A 280 0.29 -13.53 5.63
C VAL A 280 1.61 -14.27 5.55
N LEU A 281 2.70 -13.53 5.37
CA LEU A 281 4.07 -14.02 5.47
C LEU A 281 4.81 -13.16 6.52
N ALA A 282 5.43 -13.81 7.48
CA ALA A 282 6.33 -13.18 8.44
C ALA A 282 7.77 -13.36 7.98
N PHE A 283 8.60 -12.34 8.16
CA PHE A 283 10.02 -12.34 7.80
C PHE A 283 10.88 -11.84 8.98
N GLY A 284 12.15 -12.21 9.00
CA GLY A 284 13.13 -11.92 10.05
C GLY A 284 14.11 -13.07 10.29
N GLU A 285 15.39 -12.78 10.50
CA GLU A 285 16.49 -13.74 10.64
C GLU A 285 16.24 -14.76 11.77
N GLY A 286 15.72 -14.31 12.91
CA GLY A 286 15.37 -15.18 14.05
C GLY A 286 14.16 -16.09 13.82
N LEU A 287 13.46 -16.00 12.68
CA LEU A 287 12.35 -16.90 12.36
C LEU A 287 12.85 -18.29 11.91
N PRO A 288 12.18 -19.38 12.34
CA PRO A 288 12.57 -20.73 11.96
C PRO A 288 12.39 -21.01 10.45
N GLY A 289 13.32 -21.79 9.89
CA GLY A 289 13.32 -22.15 8.46
C GLY A 289 14.20 -21.22 7.64
N GLN A 290 13.73 -20.82 6.46
CA GLN A 290 14.45 -19.91 5.55
C GLN A 290 14.22 -18.43 5.91
N HIS A 291 14.25 -18.09 7.21
CA HIS A 291 13.97 -16.75 7.74
C HIS A 291 12.59 -16.19 7.32
N LEU A 292 11.64 -17.09 7.01
CA LEU A 292 10.29 -16.80 6.49
C LEU A 292 9.29 -17.81 7.07
N VAL A 293 8.16 -17.34 7.59
CA VAL A 293 7.12 -18.17 8.25
C VAL A 293 5.72 -17.78 7.79
N VAL A 294 4.86 -18.77 7.54
CA VAL A 294 3.42 -18.57 7.29
C VAL A 294 2.64 -18.83 8.58
N PRO A 295 2.10 -17.78 9.25
CA PRO A 295 1.46 -17.89 10.56
C PRO A 295 -0.04 -18.21 10.41
N CYS A 296 -0.40 -19.31 9.75
CA CYS A 296 -1.80 -19.76 9.69
C CYS A 296 -2.16 -20.78 10.77
N ALA A 297 -3.34 -20.61 11.36
CA ALA A 297 -4.01 -21.53 12.27
C ALA A 297 -4.61 -22.73 11.49
N TYR A 298 -3.75 -23.62 11.01
CA TYR A 298 -4.16 -24.84 10.31
C TYR A 298 -3.29 -26.03 10.68
N ASP A 299 -3.88 -27.01 11.38
CA ASP A 299 -3.18 -28.14 12.02
C ASP A 299 -2.56 -29.16 11.04
N GLN A 300 -2.84 -29.04 9.73
CA GLN A 300 -2.37 -29.94 8.67
C GLN A 300 -1.54 -29.23 7.60
N LYS A 301 -0.91 -28.09 7.94
CA LYS A 301 -0.07 -27.33 6.99
C LYS A 301 1.26 -28.07 6.69
N PRO A 302 1.79 -28.05 5.46
CA PRO A 302 2.99 -28.80 5.07
C PRO A 302 4.28 -28.50 5.84
N GLY A 303 4.40 -27.32 6.47
CA GLY A 303 5.61 -26.88 7.16
C GLY A 303 6.69 -26.31 6.25
N THR A 304 6.33 -25.97 5.01
CA THR A 304 7.18 -25.24 4.05
C THR A 304 6.48 -23.94 3.66
N VAL A 305 7.23 -22.89 3.33
CA VAL A 305 6.64 -21.58 2.99
C VAL A 305 5.65 -21.69 1.83
N ASP A 306 6.02 -22.35 0.74
CA ASP A 306 5.15 -22.54 -0.42
C ASP A 306 3.90 -23.37 -0.08
N GLY A 307 4.08 -24.53 0.56
CA GLY A 307 2.97 -25.43 0.88
C GLY A 307 1.99 -24.83 1.91
N ASP A 308 2.50 -24.06 2.88
CA ASP A 308 1.67 -23.34 3.83
C ASP A 308 0.93 -22.17 3.16
N LEU A 309 1.57 -21.44 2.23
CA LEU A 309 0.89 -20.41 1.42
C LEU A 309 -0.20 -21.03 0.53
N GLU A 310 0.09 -22.10 -0.22
CA GLU A 310 -0.90 -22.83 -1.03
C GLU A 310 -2.09 -23.31 -0.20
N THR A 311 -1.85 -23.77 1.04
CA THR A 311 -2.88 -24.26 1.95
C THR A 311 -3.74 -23.14 2.54
N CYS A 312 -3.12 -22.01 2.90
CA CYS A 312 -3.76 -20.97 3.71
C CYS A 312 -4.19 -19.70 2.93
N PHE A 313 -3.64 -19.45 1.73
CA PHE A 313 -3.94 -18.25 0.93
C PHE A 313 -5.35 -18.29 0.30
N GLY A 314 -6.30 -17.57 0.91
CA GLY A 314 -7.69 -17.65 0.48
C GLY A 314 -8.65 -16.72 1.22
N ARG A 315 -9.95 -16.97 1.02
CA ARG A 315 -11.04 -16.17 1.62
C ARG A 315 -11.21 -16.42 3.12
N ASN A 316 -10.73 -17.55 3.64
CA ASN A 316 -10.94 -17.93 5.04
C ASN A 316 -10.09 -17.10 6.01
N ARG A 317 -10.69 -16.05 6.60
CA ARG A 317 -10.02 -15.18 7.59
C ARG A 317 -9.67 -15.90 8.89
N GLN A 318 -10.32 -17.02 9.22
CA GLN A 318 -10.09 -17.78 10.46
C GLN A 318 -8.69 -18.41 10.53
N PHE A 319 -8.00 -18.60 9.38
CA PHE A 319 -6.60 -19.01 9.36
C PHE A 319 -5.67 -17.94 9.95
N TRP A 320 -6.03 -16.66 9.84
CA TRP A 320 -5.17 -15.53 10.23
C TRP A 320 -5.64 -14.87 11.54
N ILE A 321 -6.95 -14.90 11.77
CA ILE A 321 -7.64 -14.36 12.95
C ILE A 321 -8.65 -15.41 13.46
N PRO A 322 -8.20 -16.46 14.18
CA PRO A 322 -9.09 -17.49 14.71
C PRO A 322 -10.00 -16.95 15.83
N ASP A 323 -11.28 -17.30 15.77
CA ASP A 323 -12.29 -17.05 16.81
C ASP A 323 -13.01 -18.37 17.21
N PRO A 324 -12.91 -18.83 18.47
CA PRO A 324 -12.09 -18.28 19.54
C PRO A 324 -10.59 -18.37 19.24
N PRO A 325 -9.74 -17.55 19.89
CA PRO A 325 -8.29 -17.64 19.74
C PRO A 325 -7.77 -19.05 20.00
N LYS A 326 -6.94 -19.52 19.06
CA LYS A 326 -6.18 -20.77 19.10
C LYS A 326 -4.72 -20.46 18.81
N THR A 327 -3.86 -21.46 19.00
CA THR A 327 -2.50 -21.45 18.43
C THR A 327 -2.56 -21.35 16.91
N GLY A 328 -1.63 -20.59 16.34
CA GLY A 328 -1.60 -20.15 14.94
C GLY A 328 -2.40 -18.86 14.68
N GLY A 329 -2.21 -18.28 13.50
CA GLY A 329 -2.70 -16.95 13.19
C GLY A 329 -1.68 -15.87 13.57
N ILE A 330 -1.99 -14.61 13.25
CA ILE A 330 -1.09 -13.45 13.45
C ILE A 330 -0.76 -13.21 14.93
N SER A 331 -1.58 -13.72 15.86
CA SER A 331 -1.33 -13.60 17.30
C SER A 331 -0.12 -14.41 17.79
N ASP A 332 0.24 -15.50 17.11
CA ASP A 332 1.38 -16.35 17.50
C ASP A 332 2.73 -15.82 17.00
N LEU A 333 2.73 -14.70 16.26
CA LEU A 333 3.95 -13.96 15.90
C LEU A 333 4.56 -13.19 17.09
N GLY A 334 3.90 -13.14 18.25
CA GLY A 334 4.45 -12.53 19.46
C GLY A 334 5.12 -13.57 20.36
N GLY A 335 6.45 -13.56 20.49
CA GLY A 335 7.14 -14.43 21.45
C GLY A 335 8.67 -14.48 21.38
N GLY A 336 9.28 -14.25 20.22
CA GLY A 336 10.74 -14.24 20.06
C GLY A 336 11.13 -13.67 18.71
N LYS A 337 11.85 -12.54 18.73
CA LYS A 337 12.22 -11.73 17.56
C LYS A 337 13.62 -11.18 17.80
N THR A 338 14.55 -11.54 16.94
CA THR A 338 15.99 -11.27 17.08
C THR A 338 16.64 -11.39 15.71
N GLY A 339 17.67 -10.60 15.44
CA GLY A 339 18.34 -10.61 14.14
C GLY A 339 17.48 -9.99 13.02
N ARG A 340 18.11 -9.92 11.85
CA ARG A 340 17.91 -8.91 10.81
C ARG A 340 16.67 -9.08 9.93
N ALA A 341 16.25 -8.00 9.29
CA ALA A 341 15.12 -7.92 8.37
C ALA A 341 15.51 -8.36 6.94
N ASN A 342 15.05 -9.53 6.49
CA ASN A 342 15.16 -10.03 5.11
C ASN A 342 13.95 -9.63 4.24
N LEU A 343 13.67 -8.32 4.21
CA LEU A 343 12.55 -7.71 3.48
C LEU A 343 12.52 -8.12 2.00
N TRP A 344 13.63 -8.05 1.26
CA TRP A 344 13.62 -8.30 -0.18
C TRP A 344 13.38 -9.78 -0.51
N GLN A 345 13.88 -10.70 0.32
CA GLN A 345 13.55 -12.12 0.22
C GLN A 345 12.03 -12.35 0.38
N ALA A 346 11.38 -11.67 1.33
CA ALA A 346 9.95 -11.77 1.57
C ALA A 346 9.11 -11.18 0.42
N VAL A 347 9.54 -10.04 -0.14
CA VAL A 347 8.91 -9.39 -1.31
C VAL A 347 9.04 -10.28 -2.54
N ALA A 348 10.25 -10.73 -2.90
CA ALA A 348 10.50 -11.62 -4.04
C ALA A 348 9.65 -12.89 -3.96
N LYS A 349 9.66 -13.56 -2.79
CA LYS A 349 8.89 -14.80 -2.56
C LYS A 349 7.39 -14.61 -2.77
N SER A 350 6.85 -13.48 -2.32
CA SER A 350 5.42 -13.16 -2.40
C SER A 350 5.01 -12.68 -3.79
N TYR A 351 5.89 -11.97 -4.50
CA TYR A 351 5.71 -11.56 -5.88
C TYR A 351 5.67 -12.78 -6.80
N GLN A 352 6.65 -13.68 -6.68
CA GLN A 352 6.67 -14.97 -7.39
C GLN A 352 5.42 -15.80 -7.10
N PHE A 353 4.98 -15.89 -5.83
CA PHE A 353 3.77 -16.61 -5.46
C PHE A 353 2.51 -16.03 -6.15
N LEU A 354 2.33 -14.71 -6.17
CA LEU A 354 1.18 -14.05 -6.80
C LEU A 354 1.21 -14.16 -8.33
N VAL A 355 2.37 -13.98 -8.98
CA VAL A 355 2.52 -14.21 -10.43
C VAL A 355 2.20 -15.67 -10.77
N ASN A 356 2.67 -16.63 -9.96
CA ASN A 356 2.40 -18.07 -10.15
C ASN A 356 0.94 -18.47 -9.89
N GLN A 357 0.10 -17.63 -9.27
CA GLN A 357 -1.36 -17.87 -9.26
C GLN A 357 -1.98 -17.69 -10.66
N GLY A 358 -1.33 -16.95 -11.57
CA GLY A 358 -1.84 -16.67 -12.93
C GLY A 358 -3.14 -15.87 -12.97
N ASP A 359 -3.52 -15.22 -11.87
CA ASP A 359 -4.84 -14.64 -11.68
C ASP A 359 -4.91 -13.21 -12.25
N LEU A 360 -5.31 -13.12 -13.52
CA LEU A 360 -5.58 -11.88 -14.25
C LEU A 360 -7.02 -11.37 -14.05
N VAL A 361 -7.84 -12.05 -13.25
CA VAL A 361 -9.24 -11.69 -12.99
C VAL A 361 -9.37 -10.92 -11.66
N ARG A 362 -8.38 -11.04 -10.79
CA ARG A 362 -8.17 -10.22 -9.59
C ARG A 362 -7.04 -9.22 -9.83
N THR A 363 -7.04 -8.10 -9.09
CA THR A 363 -5.81 -7.37 -8.85
C THR A 363 -5.00 -8.04 -7.75
N ASN A 364 -3.67 -8.03 -7.88
CA ASN A 364 -2.76 -8.72 -6.99
C ASN A 364 -1.93 -7.68 -6.22
N HIS A 365 -1.83 -7.83 -4.90
CA HIS A 365 -1.24 -6.83 -4.01
C HIS A 365 -0.33 -7.48 -2.98
N ILE A 366 0.82 -6.85 -2.73
CA ILE A 366 1.70 -7.12 -1.59
C ILE A 366 1.58 -5.90 -0.66
N VAL A 367 1.40 -6.12 0.64
CA VAL A 367 1.29 -5.07 1.66
C VAL A 367 2.33 -5.33 2.72
N VAL A 368 3.44 -4.59 2.69
CA VAL A 368 4.53 -4.66 3.65
C VAL A 368 4.22 -3.76 4.84
N ILE A 369 4.39 -4.27 6.06
CA ILE A 369 4.47 -3.46 7.27
C ILE A 369 5.79 -3.78 7.99
N THR A 370 6.70 -2.79 7.98
CA THR A 370 8.12 -2.91 8.35
C THR A 370 8.57 -1.67 9.12
N ASP A 371 9.55 -1.79 10.02
CA ASP A 371 10.04 -0.63 10.78
C ASP A 371 11.21 0.12 10.10
N GLY A 372 11.77 -0.50 9.06
CA GLY A 372 12.96 0.00 8.40
C GLY A 372 13.32 -0.77 7.13
N PRO A 373 14.62 -0.76 6.75
CA PRO A 373 15.15 -1.33 5.52
C PRO A 373 15.29 -2.86 5.56
N ASP A 374 15.74 -3.45 4.45
CA ASP A 374 16.43 -4.75 4.53
C ASP A 374 17.80 -4.56 5.20
N THR A 375 18.08 -5.40 6.20
CA THR A 375 19.33 -5.41 6.98
C THR A 375 20.06 -6.74 6.83
N CYS A 376 19.52 -7.69 6.05
CA CYS A 376 20.04 -9.04 5.83
C CYS A 376 20.94 -9.21 4.61
N THR A 377 21.01 -8.23 3.69
CA THR A 377 21.81 -8.26 2.45
C THR A 377 23.20 -7.63 2.62
N PHE A 378 24.08 -7.77 1.61
CA PHE A 378 25.35 -6.99 1.50
C PHE A 378 25.07 -5.51 1.16
N SER A 379 24.30 -4.81 1.98
CA SER A 379 24.06 -3.37 1.82
C SER A 379 25.32 -2.54 2.11
N THR A 380 25.48 -1.39 1.45
CA THR A 380 26.57 -0.44 1.78
C THR A 380 26.33 0.30 3.09
N ASP A 381 25.21 0.05 3.76
CA ASP A 381 24.69 0.93 4.80
C ASP A 381 24.57 0.20 6.16
N PHE A 382 24.49 -1.15 6.18
CA PHE A 382 24.14 -1.91 7.40
C PHE A 382 25.02 -3.11 7.80
N THR A 383 25.77 -3.77 6.91
CA THR A 383 26.51 -5.01 7.24
C THR A 383 28.03 -4.84 7.38
N GLU A 384 28.48 -4.04 8.35
CA GLU A 384 29.89 -4.07 8.78
C GLU A 384 30.20 -5.41 9.48
N CYS A 385 31.26 -6.09 9.03
CA CYS A 385 31.81 -7.31 9.63
C CYS A 385 30.87 -8.54 9.75
N GLN A 386 29.65 -8.49 9.19
CA GLN A 386 28.64 -9.55 9.29
C GLN A 386 28.44 -10.30 7.95
N THR A 387 28.05 -11.57 8.03
CA THR A 387 27.59 -12.33 6.85
C THR A 387 26.10 -12.06 6.58
N PRO A 388 25.65 -11.92 5.32
CA PRO A 388 24.24 -11.82 4.97
C PRO A 388 23.40 -13.02 5.45
N CYS A 389 22.16 -12.75 5.87
CA CYS A 389 21.12 -13.76 6.09
C CYS A 389 20.20 -13.96 4.88
N SER A 390 20.29 -13.08 3.88
CA SER A 390 19.61 -13.23 2.58
C SER A 390 20.63 -13.30 1.44
N THR A 391 20.36 -14.14 0.44
CA THR A 391 21.01 -14.09 -0.88
C THR A 391 20.12 -13.43 -1.94
N THR A 392 18.99 -12.85 -1.54
CA THR A 392 18.07 -12.11 -2.39
C THR A 392 18.06 -10.66 -1.95
N ASP A 393 18.37 -9.73 -2.87
CA ASP A 393 18.52 -8.31 -2.57
C ASP A 393 17.53 -7.41 -3.31
N TYR A 394 17.78 -6.10 -3.23
CA TYR A 394 16.97 -5.07 -3.89
C TYR A 394 16.93 -5.22 -5.42
N GLN A 395 18.07 -5.52 -6.04
CA GLN A 395 18.19 -5.64 -7.49
C GLN A 395 17.50 -6.90 -8.00
N ASP A 396 17.55 -8.02 -7.27
CA ASP A 396 16.77 -9.23 -7.60
C ASP A 396 15.26 -8.93 -7.68
N VAL A 397 14.74 -8.09 -6.78
CA VAL A 397 13.32 -7.69 -6.76
C VAL A 397 13.02 -6.72 -7.92
N LEU A 398 13.91 -5.78 -8.20
CA LEU A 398 13.78 -4.84 -9.32
C LEU A 398 13.79 -5.58 -10.67
N ASP A 399 14.72 -6.52 -10.87
CA ASP A 399 14.81 -7.35 -12.07
C ASP A 399 13.58 -8.25 -12.23
N LEU A 400 13.05 -8.82 -11.14
CA LEU A 400 11.82 -9.60 -11.14
C LEU A 400 10.58 -8.78 -11.58
N ILE A 401 10.46 -7.54 -11.10
CA ILE A 401 9.39 -6.61 -11.51
C ILE A 401 9.55 -6.25 -12.99
N ASN A 402 10.75 -5.82 -13.40
CA ASN A 402 11.04 -5.42 -14.78
C ASN A 402 10.81 -6.57 -15.78
N ALA A 403 11.16 -7.80 -15.42
CA ALA A 403 10.90 -8.99 -16.24
C ALA A 403 9.41 -9.33 -16.38
N ASN A 404 8.60 -9.04 -15.34
CA ASN A 404 7.15 -9.22 -15.38
C ASN A 404 6.46 -8.11 -16.19
N GLU A 405 6.87 -6.86 -16.05
CA GLU A 405 6.27 -5.73 -16.78
C GLU A 405 6.69 -5.70 -18.26
N ALA A 406 7.87 -6.23 -18.60
CA ALA A 406 8.26 -6.50 -19.99
C ALA A 406 7.48 -7.65 -20.65
N ASN A 407 6.76 -8.49 -19.87
CA ASN A 407 5.93 -9.57 -20.40
C ASN A 407 4.51 -9.06 -20.71
N PRO A 408 4.04 -9.11 -21.98
CA PRO A 408 2.68 -8.68 -22.33
C PRO A 408 1.56 -9.56 -21.75
N ASN A 409 1.90 -10.67 -21.11
CA ASN A 409 0.99 -11.52 -20.32
C ASN A 409 1.40 -11.55 -18.83
N GLY A 410 2.21 -10.58 -18.38
CA GLY A 410 2.63 -10.44 -16.99
C GLY A 410 1.45 -10.17 -16.07
N VAL A 411 1.46 -10.78 -14.88
CA VAL A 411 0.43 -10.58 -13.86
C VAL A 411 0.78 -9.29 -13.11
N PRO A 412 -0.01 -8.21 -13.17
CA PRO A 412 0.30 -7.00 -12.41
C PRO A 412 0.21 -7.32 -10.91
N VAL A 413 1.27 -6.96 -10.16
CA VAL A 413 1.37 -7.11 -8.71
C VAL A 413 1.82 -5.78 -8.10
N HIS A 414 0.94 -5.14 -7.33
CA HIS A 414 1.19 -3.84 -6.71
C HIS A 414 1.83 -3.99 -5.33
N VAL A 415 2.94 -3.31 -5.04
CA VAL A 415 3.71 -3.46 -3.79
C VAL A 415 3.59 -2.20 -2.91
N HIS A 416 2.79 -2.31 -1.85
CA HIS A 416 2.47 -1.25 -0.91
C HIS A 416 3.34 -1.38 0.34
N PHE A 417 3.80 -0.27 0.90
CA PHE A 417 4.65 -0.22 2.09
C PHE A 417 4.05 0.72 3.15
N VAL A 418 3.93 0.22 4.38
CA VAL A 418 3.71 1.01 5.59
C VAL A 418 4.99 0.91 6.42
N GLN A 419 5.87 1.91 6.26
CA GLN A 419 7.11 2.02 7.03
C GLN A 419 6.87 2.85 8.28
N PHE A 420 7.24 2.35 9.46
CA PHE A 420 7.10 3.05 10.73
C PHE A 420 8.46 3.16 11.45
N GLU A 421 8.99 4.36 11.62
CA GLU A 421 10.41 4.61 11.96
C GLU A 421 10.92 3.83 13.18
N SER A 422 12.10 3.22 13.01
CA SER A 422 12.95 2.67 14.07
C SER A 422 14.06 3.66 14.45
N GLU A 423 14.45 3.71 15.72
CA GLU A 423 15.53 4.60 16.19
C GLU A 423 16.88 4.35 15.47
N GLY A 424 17.12 3.10 15.06
CA GLY A 424 18.30 2.75 14.25
C GLY A 424 18.16 3.01 12.73
N TYR A 425 16.95 3.28 12.26
CA TYR A 425 16.65 3.46 10.83
C TYR A 425 15.84 4.73 10.59
N PRO A 426 16.40 5.91 10.93
CA PRO A 426 15.70 7.18 10.81
C PRO A 426 15.40 7.53 9.35
N GLY A 427 14.23 8.10 9.12
CA GLY A 427 13.77 8.50 7.80
C GLY A 427 13.19 7.38 6.94
N ARG A 428 13.03 7.70 5.65
CA ARG A 428 12.25 6.93 4.67
C ARG A 428 13.18 6.11 3.77
N ASP A 429 12.90 4.82 3.59
CA ASP A 429 13.72 3.96 2.72
C ASP A 429 13.49 4.30 1.22
N PRO A 430 14.51 4.78 0.48
CA PRO A 430 14.35 5.19 -0.92
C PRO A 430 14.00 4.03 -1.87
N ARG A 431 14.39 2.80 -1.52
CA ARG A 431 14.09 1.58 -2.28
C ARG A 431 12.60 1.21 -2.16
N GLN A 432 12.03 1.35 -0.97
CA GLN A 432 10.60 1.10 -0.73
C GLN A 432 9.73 2.13 -1.47
N VAL A 433 10.17 3.39 -1.53
CA VAL A 433 9.54 4.43 -2.36
C VAL A 433 9.58 4.05 -3.84
N GLU A 434 10.74 3.67 -4.39
CA GLU A 434 10.89 3.30 -5.82
C GLU A 434 10.05 2.07 -6.20
N ILE A 435 10.09 0.99 -5.42
CA ILE A 435 9.30 -0.23 -5.69
C ILE A 435 7.80 0.04 -5.62
N SER A 436 7.35 0.90 -4.70
CA SER A 436 5.95 1.34 -4.67
C SER A 436 5.57 2.10 -5.94
N CYS A 437 6.44 2.99 -6.42
CA CYS A 437 6.20 3.76 -7.65
C CYS A 437 6.14 2.86 -8.89
N LEU A 438 7.13 1.98 -9.06
CA LEU A 438 7.24 1.07 -10.20
C LEU A 438 5.99 0.17 -10.34
N THR A 439 5.45 -0.27 -9.21
CA THR A 439 4.33 -1.21 -9.14
C THR A 439 2.96 -0.56 -8.90
N GLU A 440 2.84 0.77 -8.95
CA GLU A 440 1.62 1.54 -8.58
C GLU A 440 1.14 1.31 -7.13
N GLY A 441 2.01 0.76 -6.28
CA GLY A 441 1.76 0.58 -4.85
C GLY A 441 1.83 1.89 -4.07
N HIS A 442 1.21 1.90 -2.89
CA HIS A 442 1.24 3.03 -1.97
C HIS A 442 2.37 2.88 -0.95
N TYR A 443 3.28 3.84 -0.91
CA TYR A 443 4.19 4.04 0.22
C TYR A 443 3.60 5.06 1.22
N GLN A 444 3.55 4.70 2.50
CA GLN A 444 3.23 5.57 3.63
C GLN A 444 4.32 5.48 4.69
N TYR A 445 4.78 6.64 5.15
CA TYR A 445 5.69 6.77 6.28
C TYR A 445 4.95 7.13 7.57
N ILE A 446 5.47 6.68 8.70
CA ILE A 446 5.07 7.08 10.05
C ILE A 446 6.36 7.29 10.86
N ASN A 447 6.75 8.53 11.14
CA ASN A 447 7.74 8.77 12.19
C ASN A 447 7.11 8.30 13.52
N THR A 448 7.70 7.30 14.20
CA THR A 448 7.19 6.83 15.50
C THR A 448 7.83 7.49 16.71
N ASN A 449 8.94 8.21 16.51
CA ASN A 449 9.68 8.96 17.53
C ASN A 449 9.05 10.34 17.77
N ASP A 450 8.41 10.94 16.77
CA ASP A 450 7.54 12.13 16.90
C ASP A 450 6.20 11.82 17.62
N LEU A 451 5.88 10.55 17.85
CA LEU A 451 4.61 10.11 18.43
C LEU A 451 4.75 9.78 19.93
N SER A 452 3.64 9.89 20.66
CA SER A 452 3.67 9.69 22.11
C SER A 452 3.83 8.20 22.47
N ASN A 453 5.05 7.79 22.84
CA ASN A 453 5.36 6.45 23.36
C ASN A 453 4.53 6.06 24.61
N THR A 454 3.87 7.03 25.28
CA THR A 454 2.96 6.76 26.42
C THR A 454 1.50 6.57 26.03
N GLN A 455 1.12 6.84 24.77
CA GLN A 455 -0.26 6.76 24.30
C GLN A 455 -0.36 5.74 23.15
N THR A 456 -0.81 4.53 23.46
CA THR A 456 -0.95 3.43 22.49
C THR A 456 -1.74 3.84 21.24
N ASP A 457 -2.83 4.60 21.42
CA ASP A 457 -3.65 5.10 20.33
C ASP A 457 -2.91 6.07 19.40
N ALA A 458 -1.90 6.81 19.90
CA ALA A 458 -1.11 7.76 19.11
C ALA A 458 -0.16 7.06 18.12
N ARG A 459 0.29 5.84 18.44
CA ARG A 459 1.05 4.98 17.49
C ARG A 459 0.14 4.08 16.66
N LEU A 460 -0.98 3.60 17.22
CA LEU A 460 -1.89 2.67 16.53
C LEU A 460 -2.71 3.35 15.42
N GLN A 461 -3.30 4.54 15.65
CA GLN A 461 -4.17 5.17 14.64
C GLN A 461 -3.42 5.51 13.33
N PRO A 462 -2.17 6.02 13.34
CA PRO A 462 -1.37 6.16 12.12
C PRO A 462 -1.19 4.83 11.36
N MET A 463 -0.90 3.72 12.07
CA MET A 463 -0.76 2.40 11.42
C MET A 463 -2.09 1.92 10.82
N GLU A 464 -3.21 2.07 11.54
CA GLU A 464 -4.53 1.69 11.03
C GLU A 464 -5.00 2.59 9.88
N GLN A 465 -4.68 3.88 9.89
CA GLN A 465 -4.98 4.80 8.80
C GLN A 465 -4.07 4.57 7.59
N ALA A 466 -2.78 4.24 7.77
CA ALA A 466 -1.89 3.84 6.69
C ALA A 466 -2.38 2.56 6.00
N MET A 467 -2.74 1.52 6.77
CA MET A 467 -3.38 0.32 6.22
C MET A 467 -4.76 0.62 5.59
N THR A 468 -5.47 1.66 6.04
CA THR A 468 -6.72 2.13 5.42
C THR A 468 -6.46 2.85 4.09
N ASN A 469 -5.40 3.65 3.97
CA ASN A 469 -4.97 4.23 2.69
C ASN A 469 -4.64 3.11 1.67
N VAL A 470 -3.94 2.06 2.12
CA VAL A 470 -3.71 0.85 1.30
C VAL A 470 -5.03 0.16 0.95
N ARG A 471 -5.99 0.05 1.90
CA ARG A 471 -7.31 -0.54 1.60
C ARG A 471 -8.05 0.26 0.52
N LEU A 472 -7.93 1.59 0.52
CA LEU A 472 -8.54 2.49 -0.46
C LEU A 472 -7.86 2.41 -1.84
N SER A 473 -6.57 2.08 -1.92
CA SER A 473 -5.85 1.93 -3.20
C SER A 473 -6.06 0.56 -3.87
N LEU A 474 -6.59 -0.46 -3.18
CA LEU A 474 -6.78 -1.80 -3.77
C LEU A 474 -7.73 -1.80 -4.99
N MET A 475 -8.78 -0.97 -4.95
CA MET A 475 -9.71 -0.76 -6.06
C MET A 475 -9.38 0.49 -6.88
N GLY A 476 -8.12 0.92 -6.80
CA GLY A 476 -7.52 2.04 -7.52
C GLY A 476 -7.99 3.42 -7.10
N VAL A 477 -7.45 4.42 -7.80
CA VAL A 477 -7.35 5.80 -7.32
C VAL A 477 -7.70 6.79 -8.44
N TRP A 478 -7.99 8.02 -8.03
CA TRP A 478 -8.04 9.18 -8.92
C TRP A 478 -6.67 9.85 -8.91
N GLN A 479 -6.14 10.14 -10.09
CA GLN A 479 -4.78 10.60 -10.27
C GLN A 479 -4.78 12.02 -10.86
N PHE A 480 -4.05 12.93 -10.22
CA PHE A 480 -3.90 14.30 -10.70
C PHE A 480 -2.46 14.49 -11.18
N ALA A 481 -2.27 14.86 -12.44
CA ALA A 481 -0.96 15.25 -12.94
C ALA A 481 -0.63 16.70 -12.53
N ILE A 482 0.64 16.94 -12.23
CA ILE A 482 1.13 18.20 -11.69
C ILE A 482 2.40 18.60 -12.45
N ASP A 483 2.32 19.69 -13.20
CA ASP A 483 3.48 20.31 -13.86
C ASP A 483 4.28 21.14 -12.86
N SER A 484 5.56 20.83 -12.63
CA SER A 484 6.36 21.47 -11.60
C SER A 484 7.77 21.78 -12.09
N ALA A 485 7.95 23.00 -12.60
CA ALA A 485 9.26 23.53 -13.01
C ALA A 485 10.31 23.49 -11.87
N GLY A 486 9.89 23.53 -10.60
CA GLY A 486 10.77 23.33 -9.45
C GLY A 486 11.24 21.88 -9.28
N TYR A 487 10.43 20.90 -9.67
CA TYR A 487 10.84 19.50 -9.71
C TYR A 487 11.68 19.16 -10.96
N ALA A 488 11.32 19.74 -12.11
CA ALA A 488 12.06 19.60 -13.36
C ALA A 488 13.47 20.23 -13.32
N SER A 489 13.65 21.29 -12.53
CA SER A 489 14.94 21.94 -12.31
C SER A 489 15.83 21.11 -11.38
N ASP A 490 17.01 20.71 -11.86
CA ASP A 490 18.10 20.15 -11.04
C ASP A 490 18.85 21.21 -10.21
N GLY A 491 18.40 22.47 -10.24
CA GLY A 491 19.01 23.57 -9.49
C GLY A 491 18.87 23.43 -7.98
N ALA A 492 19.65 24.20 -7.23
CA ALA A 492 19.54 24.26 -5.79
C ALA A 492 18.23 24.95 -5.32
N PRO A 493 17.71 24.61 -4.12
CA PRO A 493 16.59 25.32 -3.51
C PRO A 493 16.80 26.85 -3.43
N PRO A 494 15.73 27.66 -3.57
CA PRO A 494 14.34 27.27 -3.83
C PRO A 494 13.99 27.21 -5.33
N LEU A 495 14.99 27.27 -6.23
CA LEU A 495 14.80 27.37 -7.69
C LEU A 495 14.90 26.01 -8.41
N GLY A 496 14.98 24.92 -7.65
CA GLY A 496 15.03 23.55 -8.15
C GLY A 496 15.10 22.54 -7.02
N THR A 497 15.18 21.29 -7.42
CA THR A 497 15.32 20.11 -6.56
C THR A 497 16.54 19.31 -7.05
N PRO A 498 17.67 19.32 -6.30
CA PRO A 498 18.83 18.51 -6.63
C PRO A 498 18.53 17.02 -6.74
N LYS A 499 19.31 16.34 -7.57
CA LYS A 499 19.28 14.88 -7.72
C LYS A 499 19.95 14.19 -6.52
N GLY A 500 19.61 12.92 -6.32
CA GLY A 500 20.05 12.11 -5.18
C GLY A 500 19.38 12.50 -3.87
N SER A 501 18.09 12.82 -3.88
CA SER A 501 17.31 13.18 -2.69
C SER A 501 15.90 12.60 -2.72
N LEU A 502 15.35 12.36 -1.52
CA LEU A 502 13.91 12.18 -1.34
C LEU A 502 13.25 13.55 -1.14
N TYR A 503 12.00 13.67 -1.59
CA TYR A 503 11.20 14.89 -1.42
C TYR A 503 9.82 14.58 -0.86
N ALA A 504 9.40 15.39 0.11
CA ALA A 504 8.07 15.38 0.69
C ALA A 504 7.20 16.48 0.05
N LEU A 505 5.98 16.14 -0.35
CA LEU A 505 5.06 17.09 -0.99
C LEU A 505 4.00 17.58 0.00
N SER A 506 3.76 18.90 0.06
CA SER A 506 2.60 19.47 0.72
C SER A 506 1.81 20.40 -0.21
N GLY A 507 0.52 20.51 0.01
CA GLY A 507 -0.38 21.19 -0.90
C GLY A 507 -1.85 21.17 -0.48
N THR A 508 -2.68 21.75 -1.34
CA THR A 508 -4.14 21.82 -1.16
C THR A 508 -4.85 21.42 -2.45
N ILE A 509 -5.72 20.40 -2.41
CA ILE A 509 -6.70 20.11 -3.46
C ILE A 509 -8.01 20.81 -3.10
N ASN A 510 -8.44 21.77 -3.92
CA ASN A 510 -9.75 22.39 -3.81
C ASN A 510 -10.75 21.61 -4.66
N VAL A 511 -11.63 20.83 -4.03
CA VAL A 511 -12.83 20.30 -4.68
C VAL A 511 -13.81 21.46 -4.82
N LEU A 512 -14.10 21.90 -6.06
CA LEU A 512 -14.92 23.09 -6.30
C LEU A 512 -16.41 22.79 -6.15
N GLY A 513 -17.20 23.83 -5.83
CA GLY A 513 -18.65 23.71 -5.70
C GLY A 513 -19.37 23.23 -6.97
N SER A 514 -18.75 23.42 -8.14
CA SER A 514 -19.21 22.92 -9.45
C SER A 514 -19.17 21.39 -9.57
N ALA A 515 -18.31 20.71 -8.79
CA ALA A 515 -18.28 19.24 -8.69
C ALA A 515 -19.61 18.64 -8.19
N LYS A 516 -20.41 19.46 -7.49
CA LYS A 516 -21.65 19.11 -6.77
C LYS A 516 -21.50 18.05 -5.67
N ILE A 517 -20.29 17.58 -5.36
CA ILE A 517 -20.04 16.62 -4.29
C ILE A 517 -19.94 17.25 -2.89
N THR A 518 -19.95 18.57 -2.81
CA THR A 518 -19.79 19.32 -1.55
C THR A 518 -21.14 19.85 -1.04
N SER A 519 -21.28 19.90 0.29
CA SER A 519 -22.47 20.49 0.93
C SER A 519 -22.65 21.95 0.51
N ASN A 520 -23.85 22.29 0.05
CA ASN A 520 -24.24 23.64 -0.39
C ASN A 520 -23.38 24.23 -1.53
N GLY A 521 -22.70 23.38 -2.32
CA GLY A 521 -21.86 23.85 -3.44
C GLY A 521 -20.74 24.79 -3.02
N GLN A 522 -20.19 24.59 -1.82
CA GLN A 522 -18.99 25.30 -1.35
C GLN A 522 -17.73 24.61 -1.86
N ASN A 523 -16.63 25.35 -2.04
CA ASN A 523 -15.34 24.71 -2.29
C ASN A 523 -14.89 24.00 -0.99
N LYS A 524 -14.47 22.74 -1.10
CA LYS A 524 -13.86 21.97 0.00
C LYS A 524 -12.35 21.86 -0.25
N PRO A 525 -11.51 22.66 0.43
CA PRO A 525 -10.08 22.44 0.44
C PRO A 525 -9.76 21.14 1.17
N VAL A 526 -8.74 20.44 0.67
CA VAL A 526 -8.22 19.17 1.20
C VAL A 526 -6.71 19.32 1.20
N THR A 527 -6.18 19.71 2.36
CA THR A 527 -4.76 19.91 2.61
C THR A 527 -4.05 18.56 2.79
N PHE A 528 -2.80 18.47 2.34
CA PHE A 528 -1.88 17.37 2.65
C PHE A 528 -0.52 17.96 3.06
N GLY A 529 0.09 17.41 4.11
CA GLY A 529 1.21 18.05 4.80
C GLY A 529 1.51 17.43 6.16
N VAL A 530 2.37 18.08 6.93
CA VAL A 530 2.64 17.79 8.35
C VAL A 530 1.51 18.35 9.22
N GLY A 531 1.22 17.71 10.36
CA GLY A 531 0.44 18.35 11.42
C GLY A 531 -1.09 18.32 11.26
N LEU A 532 -1.61 17.58 10.27
CA LEU A 532 -3.03 17.63 9.90
C LEU A 532 -3.93 16.63 10.65
N GLY A 533 -3.37 15.53 11.20
CA GLY A 533 -4.12 14.54 11.99
C GLY A 533 -5.25 13.77 11.29
N ASP A 534 -5.48 14.00 9.99
CA ASP A 534 -6.59 13.38 9.24
C ASP A 534 -6.53 11.84 9.31
N GLY A 535 -7.61 11.23 9.80
CA GLY A 535 -7.74 9.79 10.02
C GLY A 535 -7.05 9.25 11.29
N ALA A 536 -6.18 10.02 11.93
CA ALA A 536 -5.46 9.63 13.15
C ALA A 536 -5.45 10.78 14.17
N ALA A 537 -6.60 11.06 14.77
CA ALA A 537 -6.81 12.22 15.65
C ALA A 537 -6.01 12.16 16.97
N SER A 538 -5.51 10.99 17.36
CA SER A 538 -4.54 10.82 18.46
C SER A 538 -3.10 11.24 18.10
N ALA A 539 -2.81 11.41 16.81
CA ALA A 539 -1.48 11.65 16.25
C ALA A 539 -1.44 12.94 15.40
N PRO A 540 -1.80 14.12 15.97
CA PRO A 540 -1.93 15.35 15.20
C PRO A 540 -0.64 15.75 14.49
N ALA A 541 0.53 15.47 15.08
CA ALA A 541 1.84 15.81 14.51
C ALA A 541 2.30 14.91 13.35
N TRP A 542 1.58 13.82 13.02
CA TRP A 542 2.01 12.85 12.01
C TRP A 542 2.24 13.50 10.63
N ASP A 543 3.46 13.37 10.11
CA ASP A 543 3.80 13.75 8.74
C ASP A 543 3.13 12.81 7.73
N ARG A 544 2.13 13.33 7.02
CA ARG A 544 1.40 12.65 5.95
C ARG A 544 1.83 13.10 4.54
N ARG A 545 2.90 13.89 4.39
CA ARG A 545 3.40 14.33 3.07
C ARG A 545 3.73 13.11 2.18
N PRO A 546 3.11 12.96 1.00
CA PRO A 546 3.52 11.96 0.01
C PRO A 546 4.99 12.14 -0.34
N THR A 547 5.70 11.04 -0.55
CA THR A 547 7.15 11.04 -0.77
C THR A 547 7.50 10.56 -2.16
N VAL A 548 8.36 11.30 -2.84
CA VAL A 548 8.93 10.97 -4.15
C VAL A 548 10.46 10.92 -4.06
N ARG A 549 11.09 10.22 -5.00
CA ARG A 549 12.55 10.09 -5.11
C ARG A 549 13.01 10.75 -6.40
N LYS A 550 14.08 11.55 -6.33
CA LYS A 550 14.80 12.07 -7.49
C LYS A 550 16.22 11.47 -7.46
N PRO A 551 16.49 10.36 -8.16
CA PRO A 551 17.75 9.61 -8.03
C PRO A 551 18.96 10.41 -8.55
N CYS A 552 20.15 10.14 -8.00
CA CYS A 552 21.41 10.58 -8.60
C CYS A 552 21.88 9.60 -9.68
N SER A 553 22.42 10.13 -10.77
CA SER A 553 23.05 9.39 -11.87
C SER A 553 24.54 9.15 -11.66
N GLY A 554 25.14 9.81 -10.67
CA GLY A 554 26.54 9.66 -10.30
C GLY A 554 27.01 10.72 -9.30
N ALA A 555 28.30 10.69 -8.95
CA ALA A 555 28.90 11.55 -7.93
C ALA A 555 28.79 13.06 -8.22
N THR A 556 28.64 13.45 -9.49
CA THR A 556 28.46 14.85 -9.93
C THR A 556 27.17 15.47 -9.43
N ASP A 557 26.10 14.68 -9.35
CA ASP A 557 24.78 15.15 -8.95
C ASP A 557 24.74 15.50 -7.46
N CYS A 558 25.59 14.82 -6.68
CA CYS A 558 25.88 15.10 -5.27
C CYS A 558 26.87 16.26 -5.07
N GLY A 559 27.29 16.94 -6.15
CA GLY A 559 28.23 18.06 -6.10
C GLY A 559 29.71 17.69 -6.01
N ALA A 560 30.07 16.40 -6.05
CA ALA A 560 31.48 16.00 -6.05
C ALA A 560 32.11 16.15 -7.46
N PRO A 561 33.36 16.63 -7.57
CA PRO A 561 34.01 16.87 -8.85
C PRO A 561 34.49 15.56 -9.52
N GLY A 562 33.56 14.82 -10.12
CA GLY A 562 33.87 13.62 -10.92
C GLY A 562 34.57 12.50 -10.15
N ALA A 563 34.27 12.36 -8.86
CA ALA A 563 34.90 11.39 -7.98
C ALA A 563 34.74 9.95 -8.51
N SER A 564 35.79 9.15 -8.42
CA SER A 564 35.79 7.79 -8.96
C SER A 564 34.96 6.84 -8.11
N SER A 565 34.18 5.99 -8.79
CA SER A 565 33.40 4.85 -8.25
C SER A 565 34.22 3.81 -7.48
N ASN A 566 35.53 4.00 -7.39
CA ASN A 566 36.49 2.99 -6.96
C ASN A 566 36.96 3.23 -5.51
N SER A 567 36.63 4.39 -4.94
CA SER A 567 36.97 4.75 -3.56
C SER A 567 36.07 4.04 -2.54
N CYS A 568 36.57 3.89 -1.31
CA CYS A 568 35.77 3.45 -0.16
C CYS A 568 34.87 4.56 0.41
N GLN A 569 34.37 5.45 -0.47
CA GLN A 569 33.39 6.48 -0.16
C GLN A 569 32.18 6.31 -1.09
N VAL A 570 30.99 6.45 -0.52
CA VAL A 570 29.69 6.43 -1.17
C VAL A 570 29.24 7.88 -1.31
N ILE A 571 29.32 8.42 -2.52
CA ILE A 571 28.95 9.81 -2.82
C ILE A 571 27.53 9.87 -3.39
N CYS A 572 27.28 9.11 -4.46
CA CYS A 572 25.95 8.65 -4.85
C CYS A 572 25.89 7.16 -4.48
N SER A 573 24.87 6.73 -3.73
CA SER A 573 24.73 5.32 -3.33
C SER A 573 24.33 4.45 -4.50
N GLU A 574 25.10 3.38 -4.75
CA GLU A 574 24.79 2.35 -5.77
C GLU A 574 23.45 1.64 -5.46
N GLU A 575 23.04 1.60 -4.19
CA GLU A 575 21.84 0.91 -3.72
C GLU A 575 20.62 1.85 -3.58
N THR A 576 20.79 3.04 -3.00
CA THR A 576 19.66 3.97 -2.76
C THR A 576 19.56 5.11 -3.78
N LEU A 577 20.55 5.28 -4.67
CA LEU A 577 20.69 6.42 -5.60
C LEU A 577 20.43 7.78 -4.91
N LEU A 578 20.84 7.91 -3.65
CA LEU A 578 20.86 9.17 -2.88
C LEU A 578 22.29 9.68 -2.67
N CYS A 579 22.39 10.94 -2.24
CA CYS A 579 23.64 11.62 -1.89
C CYS A 579 23.84 11.73 -0.36
N PRO A 580 24.21 10.64 0.37
CA PRO A 580 24.11 10.54 1.83
C PRO A 580 24.87 11.61 2.63
N ALA A 581 25.90 12.25 2.06
CA ALA A 581 26.54 13.43 2.63
C ALA A 581 26.93 14.47 1.56
N GLY A 582 26.22 14.48 0.42
CA GLY A 582 26.58 15.33 -0.73
C GLY A 582 28.02 15.11 -1.19
N ALA A 583 28.75 16.20 -1.43
CA ALA A 583 30.03 16.18 -2.12
C ALA A 583 31.19 15.50 -1.36
N THR A 584 31.06 15.23 -0.06
CA THR A 584 32.07 14.47 0.71
C THR A 584 31.85 12.97 0.68
N GLY A 585 30.61 12.52 0.48
CA GLY A 585 30.20 11.12 0.66
C GLY A 585 30.30 10.63 2.11
N VAL A 586 29.91 9.37 2.31
CA VAL A 586 30.09 8.60 3.56
C VAL A 586 31.00 7.41 3.29
N SER A 587 31.66 6.84 4.29
CA SER A 587 32.55 5.69 4.06
C SER A 587 31.76 4.41 3.77
N ARG A 588 32.25 3.58 2.84
CA ARG A 588 31.73 2.21 2.63
C ARG A 588 31.99 1.35 3.88
N PRO A 589 31.18 0.30 4.15
CA PRO A 589 31.38 -0.61 5.27
C PRO A 589 32.74 -1.28 5.23
N ASP A 590 33.30 -1.57 6.40
CA ASP A 590 34.50 -2.37 6.46
C ASP A 590 34.23 -3.81 5.97
N THR A 591 35.17 -4.35 5.21
CA THR A 591 35.09 -5.52 4.31
C THR A 591 34.31 -5.36 2.99
N ALA A 592 33.63 -4.23 2.72
CA ALA A 592 32.98 -4.00 1.42
C ALA A 592 34.00 -3.98 0.26
N PRO A 593 33.68 -4.52 -0.94
CA PRO A 593 34.63 -4.59 -2.05
C PRO A 593 34.99 -3.20 -2.59
N CYS A 594 36.26 -3.02 -2.95
CA CYS A 594 36.79 -1.78 -3.54
C CYS A 594 37.82 -2.08 -4.63
N THR A 595 38.22 -1.05 -5.39
CA THR A 595 39.23 -1.17 -6.45
C THR A 595 40.31 -0.11 -6.26
N PHE A 596 41.58 -0.50 -6.13
CA PHE A 596 42.70 0.44 -6.08
C PHE A 596 42.76 1.27 -7.36
N GLU A 597 43.29 2.51 -7.30
CA GLU A 597 43.51 3.35 -8.48
C GLU A 597 44.37 2.68 -9.57
N ALA A 598 45.22 1.72 -9.16
CA ALA A 598 46.04 0.90 -10.06
C ALA A 598 45.31 -0.31 -10.71
N GLY A 599 44.00 -0.48 -10.48
CA GLY A 599 43.18 -1.50 -11.13
C GLY A 599 43.21 -2.91 -10.50
N GLY A 600 43.54 -3.03 -9.21
CA GLY A 600 43.42 -4.29 -8.45
C GLY A 600 42.23 -4.26 -7.49
N SER A 601 41.68 -5.41 -7.11
CA SER A 601 40.61 -5.52 -6.11
C SER A 601 41.14 -5.51 -4.66
N GLY A 602 40.39 -4.86 -3.78
CA GLY A 602 40.63 -4.79 -2.34
C GLY A 602 39.32 -4.88 -1.55
N GLN A 603 39.41 -4.61 -0.25
CA GLN A 603 38.28 -4.44 0.66
C GLN A 603 38.42 -3.14 1.45
N CYS A 604 37.31 -2.51 1.81
CA CYS A 604 37.32 -1.31 2.62
C CYS A 604 37.71 -1.61 4.07
N CYS A 605 38.46 -0.71 4.69
CA CYS A 605 38.79 -0.71 6.09
C CYS A 605 39.05 0.73 6.58
N GLY A 606 38.30 1.21 7.58
CA GLY A 606 38.37 2.60 8.04
C GLY A 606 38.19 3.62 6.91
N GLY A 607 37.30 3.34 5.94
CA GLY A 607 37.09 4.18 4.76
C GLY A 607 38.23 4.22 3.74
N THR A 608 39.25 3.35 3.88
CA THR A 608 40.40 3.20 2.96
C THR A 608 40.31 1.86 2.24
N CYS A 609 40.73 1.78 0.96
CA CYS A 609 40.78 0.52 0.22
C CYS A 609 42.08 -0.23 0.55
N GLU A 610 41.97 -1.42 1.14
CA GLU A 610 43.08 -2.25 1.63
C GLU A 610 43.11 -3.63 0.95
N PRO A 611 44.24 -4.36 0.93
CA PRO A 611 44.30 -5.70 0.33
C PRO A 611 43.39 -6.71 1.05
N THR A 612 42.71 -7.59 0.31
CA THR A 612 41.80 -8.61 0.86
C THR A 612 42.48 -9.65 1.75
N ASN A 613 43.81 -9.75 1.74
CA ASN A 613 44.60 -10.59 2.64
C ASN A 613 45.06 -9.87 3.91
N GLN A 614 44.70 -8.59 4.10
CA GLN A 614 44.98 -7.81 5.29
C GLN A 614 43.73 -7.78 6.18
N LEU A 615 43.84 -8.27 7.42
CA LEU A 615 42.75 -8.21 8.40
C LEU A 615 42.38 -6.75 8.67
N CYS A 616 41.12 -6.39 8.47
CA CYS A 616 40.65 -5.07 8.87
C CYS A 616 40.52 -5.00 10.40
N PRO A 617 41.21 -4.07 11.11
CA PRO A 617 41.21 -4.07 12.57
C PRO A 617 39.85 -3.80 13.22
N ALA A 618 38.91 -3.16 12.51
CA ALA A 618 37.54 -2.98 12.99
C ALA A 618 36.71 -4.28 12.98
N CYS A 619 37.05 -5.23 12.11
CA CYS A 619 36.45 -6.57 12.03
C CYS A 619 37.31 -7.66 12.69
N ALA A 620 38.21 -7.28 13.60
CA ALA A 620 38.97 -8.22 14.42
C ALA A 620 38.16 -8.62 15.67
N PRO A 621 38.03 -9.93 15.98
CA PRO A 621 37.28 -10.42 17.14
C PRO A 621 38.06 -10.37 18.48
#